data_AF-A0A512JNC5-F1
#
_entry.id   AF-A0A512JNC5-F1
#
_cell.length_a   1.000
_cell.length_b   1.000
_cell.length_c   1.000
_cell.angle_alpha   90.00
_cell.angle_beta   90.00
_cell.angle_gamma   90.00
#
_symmetry.space_group_name_H-M   'P 1'
#
loop_
_entity.id
_entity.type
_entity.pdbx_description
1 polymer ?
#
loop_
_entity_poly.entity_id
_entity_poly.type
_entity_poly.pdbx_seq_one_letter_code
_entity_poly.pdbx_strand_id
1 'polypeptide(L)'
;MYYATNLEAIAALSTNAFGRSLLTKNNAAEVFAALGLSSGGMTSYSPTPSATGGTIGSATVNSAKYQLINTKLCYLAVDITINNAGTASRQGLNVNMPFNATGLFYGLGRELAVNGFGQVASTSPGSSTLAIVKNDFTANIVTGARITASILFEVA
;
A
#
# COMPACT_ATOMS: atom_id res chain seq x y z
N MET A 1 -21.71 -45.14 -15.55
CA MET A 1 -21.41 -45.43 -14.13
C MET A 1 -20.36 -44.41 -13.68
N TYR A 2 -20.77 -43.25 -13.16
CA TYR A 2 -19.85 -42.12 -12.87
C TYR A 2 -20.21 -41.37 -11.57
N TYR A 3 -21.18 -41.88 -10.80
CA TYR A 3 -21.76 -41.19 -9.63
C TYR A 3 -21.21 -41.66 -8.27
N ALA A 4 -20.58 -42.85 -8.21
CA ALA A 4 -20.04 -43.40 -6.96
C ALA A 4 -18.85 -42.60 -6.42
N THR A 5 -17.98 -42.12 -7.31
CA THR A 5 -16.75 -41.43 -6.94
C THR A 5 -16.99 -40.05 -6.31
N ASN A 6 -18.06 -39.36 -6.70
CA ASN A 6 -18.38 -38.02 -6.18
C ASN A 6 -18.94 -38.08 -4.75
N LEU A 7 -19.79 -39.06 -4.46
CA LEU A 7 -20.36 -39.25 -3.13
C LEU A 7 -19.30 -39.69 -2.12
N GLU A 8 -18.39 -40.57 -2.54
CA GLU A 8 -17.23 -40.99 -1.75
C GLU A 8 -16.29 -39.82 -1.45
N ALA A 9 -16.03 -38.94 -2.43
CA ALA A 9 -15.19 -37.77 -2.24
C ALA A 9 -15.78 -36.75 -1.24
N ILE A 10 -17.09 -36.51 -1.30
CA ILE A 10 -17.79 -35.63 -0.34
C ILE A 10 -17.79 -36.24 1.06
N ALA A 11 -18.03 -37.55 1.16
CA ALA A 11 -17.96 -38.27 2.42
C ALA A 11 -16.56 -38.16 3.05
N ALA A 12 -15.50 -38.37 2.27
CA ALA A 12 -14.12 -38.22 2.72
C ALA A 12 -13.79 -36.80 3.19
N LEU A 13 -14.30 -35.76 2.50
CA LEU A 13 -14.11 -34.38 2.92
C LEU A 13 -14.85 -34.07 4.24
N SER A 14 -16.04 -34.66 4.44
CA SER A 14 -16.86 -34.43 5.64
C SER A 14 -16.37 -35.13 6.92
N THR A 15 -15.48 -36.13 6.81
CA THR A 15 -14.96 -36.87 7.98
C THR A 15 -13.82 -36.14 8.69
N ASN A 16 -13.09 -35.27 8.00
CA ASN A 16 -12.04 -34.43 8.60
C ASN A 16 -12.62 -33.10 9.13
N ALA A 17 -12.17 -32.65 10.30
CA ALA A 17 -12.54 -31.35 10.88
C ALA A 17 -12.22 -30.16 9.95
N PHE A 18 -11.11 -30.21 9.22
CA PHE A 18 -10.76 -29.21 8.21
C PHE A 18 -11.79 -29.16 7.08
N GLY A 19 -12.17 -30.32 6.52
CA GLY A 19 -13.14 -30.39 5.43
C GLY A 19 -14.56 -30.01 5.87
N ARG A 20 -14.98 -30.36 7.09
CA ARG A 20 -16.22 -29.83 7.68
C ARG A 20 -16.20 -28.32 7.81
N SER A 21 -15.09 -27.75 8.29
CA SER A 21 -14.92 -26.30 8.39
C SER A 21 -15.09 -25.62 7.02
N LEU A 22 -14.54 -26.19 5.96
CA LEU A 22 -14.67 -25.68 4.59
C LEU A 22 -16.11 -25.75 4.06
N LEU A 23 -16.80 -26.88 4.25
CA LEU A 23 -18.18 -27.09 3.80
C LEU A 23 -19.20 -26.18 4.51
N THR A 24 -18.88 -25.69 5.70
CA THR A 24 -19.74 -24.76 6.45
C THR A 24 -19.58 -23.30 6.06
N LYS A 25 -18.60 -22.95 5.22
CA LYS A 25 -18.37 -21.55 4.83
C LYS A 25 -19.41 -21.11 3.81
N ASN A 26 -20.00 -19.94 4.05
CA ASN A 26 -21.11 -19.44 3.24
C ASN A 26 -20.67 -18.45 2.14
N ASN A 27 -19.41 -18.01 2.18
CA ASN A 27 -18.86 -17.04 1.23
C ASN A 27 -17.36 -17.24 0.98
N ALA A 28 -16.85 -16.61 -0.08
CA ALA A 28 -15.45 -16.75 -0.49
C ALA A 28 -14.45 -16.21 0.55
N ALA A 29 -14.78 -15.14 1.28
CA ALA A 29 -13.90 -14.58 2.30
C ALA A 29 -13.68 -15.55 3.47
N GLU A 30 -14.75 -16.23 3.90
CA GLU A 30 -14.68 -17.28 4.92
C GLU A 30 -13.86 -18.50 4.46
N VAL A 31 -13.95 -18.88 3.19
CA VAL A 31 -13.13 -19.95 2.59
C VAL A 31 -11.65 -19.54 2.58
N PHE A 32 -11.33 -18.33 2.12
CA PHE A 32 -9.96 -17.82 2.12
C PHE A 32 -9.36 -17.80 3.53
N ALA A 33 -10.12 -17.31 4.52
CA ALA A 33 -9.71 -17.33 5.91
C ALA A 33 -9.45 -18.76 6.43
N ALA A 34 -10.32 -19.73 6.11
CA ALA A 34 -10.17 -21.12 6.51
C ALA A 34 -8.94 -21.81 5.86
N LEU A 35 -8.58 -21.39 4.65
CA LEU A 35 -7.39 -21.88 3.93
C LEU A 35 -6.11 -21.13 4.31
N GLY A 36 -6.18 -20.12 5.18
CA GLY A 36 -5.05 -19.24 5.48
C GLY A 36 -4.57 -18.42 4.27
N LEU A 37 -5.41 -18.29 3.25
CA LEU A 37 -5.15 -17.49 2.08
C LEU A 37 -5.51 -16.05 2.43
N SER A 38 -4.53 -15.16 2.48
CA SER A 38 -4.86 -13.75 2.39
C SER A 38 -5.35 -13.51 0.96
N SER A 39 -6.57 -12.97 0.80
CA SER A 39 -6.83 -12.20 -0.40
C SER A 39 -5.71 -11.17 -0.44
N GLY A 40 -4.87 -11.16 -1.48
CA GLY A 40 -3.83 -10.15 -1.70
C GLY A 40 -4.45 -8.77 -1.95
N GLY A 41 -5.32 -8.35 -1.05
CA GLY A 41 -6.07 -7.12 -1.07
C GLY A 41 -5.21 -6.02 -0.49
N MET A 42 -5.50 -4.82 -0.96
CA MET A 42 -4.87 -3.61 -0.46
C MET A 42 -5.42 -3.30 0.94
N THR A 43 -4.56 -3.31 1.95
CA THR A 43 -4.84 -2.83 3.31
C THR A 43 -4.74 -1.31 3.36
N SER A 44 -5.76 -0.65 3.91
CA SER A 44 -5.71 0.81 4.10
C SER A 44 -4.93 1.17 5.36
N TYR A 45 -4.25 2.31 5.34
CA TYR A 45 -3.54 2.84 6.51
C TYR A 45 -3.62 4.37 6.54
N SER A 46 -3.28 4.97 7.69
CA SER A 46 -3.42 6.41 7.92
C SER A 46 -2.05 7.07 8.14
N PRO A 47 -1.33 7.43 7.07
CA PRO A 47 -0.09 8.15 7.21
C PRO A 47 -0.28 9.62 7.62
N THR A 48 0.78 10.19 8.17
CA THR A 48 0.93 11.62 8.44
C THR A 48 1.91 12.22 7.43
N PRO A 49 1.43 13.07 6.50
CA PRO A 49 2.30 13.80 5.59
C PRO A 49 3.17 14.80 6.37
N SER A 50 4.47 14.86 6.06
CA SER A 50 5.39 15.83 6.62
C SER A 50 6.33 16.38 5.54
N ALA A 51 6.94 17.53 5.78
CA ALA A 51 7.94 18.08 4.87
C ALA A 51 9.34 17.74 5.39
N THR A 52 10.30 17.53 4.50
CA THR A 52 11.72 17.43 4.89
C THR A 52 12.21 18.72 5.57
N GLY A 53 11.62 19.87 5.22
CA GLY A 53 11.91 21.15 5.85
C GLY A 53 10.70 22.07 5.89
N GLY A 54 10.59 22.85 6.96
CA GLY A 54 9.40 23.65 7.26
C GLY A 54 8.23 22.79 7.75
N THR A 55 7.02 23.35 7.71
CA THR A 55 5.82 22.69 8.22
C THR A 55 4.68 22.81 7.21
N ILE A 56 4.06 21.66 6.88
CA ILE A 56 2.83 21.63 6.09
C ILE A 56 1.71 22.18 6.97
N GLY A 57 1.02 23.23 6.49
CA GLY A 57 -0.09 23.83 7.23
C GLY A 57 -1.28 22.87 7.35
N SER A 58 -1.67 22.24 6.24
CA SER A 58 -2.64 21.14 6.24
C SER A 58 -2.58 20.30 4.96
N ALA A 59 -2.87 19.01 5.09
CA ALA A 59 -2.99 18.07 3.99
C ALA A 59 -4.10 17.04 4.26
N THR A 60 -4.68 16.52 3.19
CA THR A 60 -5.67 15.44 3.22
C THR A 60 -5.07 14.21 2.57
N VAL A 61 -5.04 13.09 3.29
CA VAL A 61 -4.75 11.78 2.69
C VAL A 61 -6.04 11.26 2.05
N ASN A 62 -6.14 11.34 0.73
CA ASN A 62 -7.31 10.88 -0.02
C ASN A 62 -7.39 9.35 -0.01
N SER A 63 -6.24 8.69 -0.14
CA SER A 63 -6.09 7.24 -0.06
C SER A 63 -4.65 6.90 0.29
N ALA A 64 -4.46 5.93 1.17
CA ALA A 64 -3.16 5.35 1.46
C ALA A 64 -3.36 3.86 1.71
N LYS A 65 -2.74 3.04 0.87
CA LYS A 65 -2.97 1.59 0.87
C LYS A 65 -1.67 0.84 0.59
N TYR A 66 -1.57 -0.36 1.15
CA TYR A 66 -0.44 -1.25 0.92
C TYR A 66 -0.88 -2.69 0.73
N GLN A 67 -0.04 -3.49 0.10
CA GLN A 67 -0.20 -4.94 0.02
C GLN A 67 1.13 -5.60 0.35
N LEU A 68 1.12 -6.44 1.39
CA LEU A 68 2.26 -7.28 1.73
C LEU A 68 2.19 -8.58 0.90
N ILE A 69 3.22 -8.83 0.11
CA ILE A 69 3.37 -9.97 -0.78
C ILE A 69 4.42 -10.89 -0.17
N ASN A 70 3.97 -12.09 0.20
CA ASN A 70 4.82 -13.14 0.78
C ASN A 70 5.70 -12.66 1.95
N THR A 71 5.20 -11.75 2.78
CA THR A 71 5.90 -11.14 3.94
C THR A 71 7.20 -10.38 3.64
N LYS A 72 7.62 -10.31 2.38
CA LYS A 72 8.95 -9.81 1.98
C LYS A 72 8.89 -8.61 1.06
N LEU A 73 7.83 -8.47 0.29
CA LEU A 73 7.64 -7.33 -0.60
C LEU A 73 6.38 -6.56 -0.19
N CYS A 74 6.44 -5.24 -0.23
CA CYS A 74 5.32 -4.37 0.03
C CYS A 74 5.10 -3.47 -1.18
N TYR A 75 3.94 -3.60 -1.81
CA TYR A 75 3.44 -2.56 -2.71
C TYR A 75 2.75 -1.49 -1.88
N LEU A 76 3.08 -0.23 -2.09
CA LEU A 76 2.54 0.91 -1.36
C LEU A 76 2.07 1.95 -2.37
N ALA A 77 0.88 2.52 -2.13
CA ALA A 77 0.34 3.61 -2.93
C ALA A 77 -0.30 4.67 -2.03
N VAL A 78 0.00 5.94 -2.32
CA VAL A 78 -0.50 7.11 -1.58
C VAL A 78 -1.05 8.16 -2.54
N ASP A 79 -2.10 8.84 -2.11
CA ASP A 79 -2.75 9.97 -2.77
C ASP A 79 -3.06 11.04 -1.72
N ILE A 80 -2.41 12.19 -1.85
CA ILE A 80 -2.41 13.27 -0.86
C ILE A 80 -2.74 14.58 -1.56
N THR A 81 -3.67 15.35 -1.00
CA THR A 81 -3.91 16.75 -1.39
C THR A 81 -3.27 17.68 -0.36
N ILE A 82 -2.46 18.63 -0.81
CA ILE A 82 -1.92 19.71 0.02
C ILE A 82 -2.94 20.86 0.03
N ASN A 83 -3.65 21.04 1.15
CA ASN A 83 -4.65 22.09 1.29
C ASN A 83 -4.02 23.44 1.65
N ASN A 84 -2.93 23.40 2.41
CA ASN A 84 -2.12 24.57 2.74
C ASN A 84 -0.66 24.14 2.93
N ALA A 85 0.23 24.65 2.08
CA ALA A 85 1.66 24.34 2.16
C ALA A 85 2.32 24.88 3.45
N GLY A 86 1.72 25.86 4.15
CA GLY A 86 2.29 26.43 5.36
C GLY A 86 3.68 27.04 5.10
N THR A 87 4.66 26.69 5.93
CA THR A 87 6.07 27.10 5.76
C THR A 87 6.91 26.04 5.06
N ALA A 88 6.31 24.92 4.63
CA ALA A 88 6.99 23.91 3.85
C ALA A 88 7.34 24.49 2.48
N SER A 89 8.50 25.13 2.39
CA SER A 89 9.01 25.67 1.15
C SER A 89 9.96 24.67 0.52
N ARG A 90 9.64 24.27 -0.69
CA ARG A 90 10.59 23.79 -1.68
C ARG A 90 11.31 22.44 -1.41
N GLN A 91 10.79 21.58 -0.53
CA GLN A 91 11.41 20.28 -0.21
C GLN A 91 10.51 19.08 -0.49
N GLY A 92 11.06 17.86 -0.37
CA GLY A 92 10.33 16.61 -0.55
C GLY A 92 9.23 16.41 0.49
N LEU A 93 8.14 15.77 0.04
CA LEU A 93 7.06 15.29 0.88
C LEU A 93 7.45 13.93 1.47
N ASN A 94 7.40 13.81 2.78
CA ASN A 94 7.60 12.56 3.48
C ASN A 94 6.27 11.99 3.97
N VAL A 95 6.17 10.67 3.91
CA VAL A 95 5.00 9.93 4.37
C VAL A 95 5.51 8.72 5.15
N ASN A 96 5.01 8.50 6.36
CA ASN A 96 5.33 7.28 7.10
C ASN A 96 4.77 6.05 6.36
N MET A 97 5.58 5.01 6.27
CA MET A 97 5.25 3.71 5.70
C MET A 97 4.80 2.75 6.80
N PRO A 98 4.00 1.74 6.46
CA PRO A 98 3.58 0.70 7.41
C PRO A 98 4.72 -0.25 7.81
N PHE A 99 5.82 -0.29 7.04
CA PHE A 99 6.97 -1.16 7.28
C PHE A 99 8.28 -0.44 6.94
N ASN A 100 9.39 -0.93 7.49
CA ASN A 100 10.72 -0.44 7.15
C ASN A 100 11.21 -1.10 5.86
N ALA A 101 11.86 -0.34 4.99
CA ALA A 101 12.49 -0.88 3.80
C ALA A 101 13.86 -1.49 4.14
N THR A 102 14.23 -2.61 3.52
CA THR A 102 15.59 -3.20 3.63
C THR A 102 16.64 -2.42 2.84
N GLY A 103 16.20 -1.67 1.82
CA GLY A 103 17.05 -1.09 0.79
C GLY A 103 16.54 0.25 0.26
N LEU A 104 17.27 0.75 -0.73
CA LEU A 104 16.88 1.90 -1.53
C LEU A 104 16.04 1.41 -2.71
N PHE A 105 14.76 1.75 -2.70
CA PHE A 105 13.82 1.46 -3.77
C PHE A 105 13.29 2.76 -4.37
N TYR A 106 12.90 2.70 -5.64
CA TYR A 106 12.30 3.83 -6.34
C TYR A 106 10.92 3.46 -6.87
N GLY A 107 10.02 4.43 -6.81
CA GLY A 107 8.66 4.34 -7.27
C GLY A 107 8.30 5.56 -8.11
N LEU A 108 7.17 5.48 -8.79
CA LEU A 108 6.68 6.53 -9.68
C LEU A 108 5.33 7.05 -9.19
N GLY A 109 5.09 8.32 -9.49
CA GLY A 109 3.84 9.00 -9.22
C GLY A 109 3.33 9.76 -10.43
N ARG A 110 2.11 10.29 -10.33
CA ARG A 110 1.50 11.07 -11.40
C ARG A 110 2.22 12.41 -11.55
N GLU A 111 2.28 12.91 -12.78
CA GLU A 111 2.64 14.30 -13.05
C GLU A 111 1.77 15.27 -12.23
N LEU A 112 2.41 16.23 -11.59
CA LEU A 112 1.71 17.26 -10.84
C LEU A 112 1.26 18.37 -11.78
N ALA A 113 -0.05 18.46 -12.05
CA ALA A 113 -0.64 19.46 -12.95
C ALA A 113 -0.27 20.93 -12.63
N VAL A 114 0.02 21.24 -11.36
CA VAL A 114 0.41 22.59 -10.92
C VAL A 114 1.80 22.98 -11.43
N ASN A 115 2.72 22.01 -11.55
CA ASN A 115 4.12 22.28 -11.85
C ASN A 115 4.65 21.56 -13.11
N GLY A 116 3.91 20.61 -13.70
CA GLY A 116 4.29 19.91 -14.93
C GLY A 116 5.41 18.86 -14.79
N PHE A 117 5.66 18.36 -13.58
CA PHE A 117 6.75 17.41 -13.31
C PHE A 117 6.24 16.08 -12.75
N GLY A 118 6.80 14.99 -13.25
CA GLY A 118 6.60 13.63 -12.72
C GLY A 118 7.08 13.53 -11.27
N GLN A 119 6.42 12.69 -10.48
CA GLN A 119 6.80 12.45 -9.09
C GLN A 119 7.61 11.15 -8.99
N VAL A 120 8.65 11.18 -8.17
CA VAL A 120 9.46 10.01 -7.82
C VAL A 120 9.29 9.76 -6.33
N ALA A 121 8.96 8.52 -5.98
CA ALA A 121 8.98 8.04 -4.61
C ALA A 121 10.28 7.29 -4.35
N SER A 122 10.82 7.39 -3.14
CA SER A 122 11.97 6.60 -2.72
C SER A 122 11.90 6.21 -1.25
N THR A 123 12.57 5.12 -0.92
CA THR A 123 12.84 4.69 0.46
C THR A 123 14.32 4.82 0.77
N SER A 124 14.72 4.55 2.01
CA SER A 124 16.13 4.35 2.36
C SER A 124 16.26 3.09 3.21
N PRO A 125 17.43 2.42 3.20
CA PRO A 125 17.65 1.24 4.02
C PRO A 125 17.34 1.52 5.51
N GLY A 126 16.55 0.64 6.12
CA GLY A 126 16.12 0.74 7.53
C GLY A 126 15.03 1.79 7.80
N SER A 127 14.59 2.56 6.81
CA SER A 127 13.63 3.66 6.98
C SER A 127 12.18 3.20 6.83
N SER A 128 11.30 3.74 7.67
CA SER A 128 9.84 3.69 7.52
C SER A 128 9.28 4.98 6.92
N THR A 129 10.07 5.70 6.13
CA THR A 129 9.64 6.93 5.44
C THR A 129 9.70 6.74 3.93
N LEU A 130 8.60 7.07 3.26
CA LEU A 130 8.51 7.27 1.83
C LEU A 130 8.78 8.75 1.54
N ALA A 131 9.88 9.05 0.87
CA ALA A 131 10.15 10.38 0.35
C ALA A 131 9.54 10.50 -1.05
N ILE A 132 8.84 11.60 -1.33
CA ILE A 132 8.25 11.90 -2.62
C ILE A 132 8.79 13.25 -3.07
N VAL A 133 9.44 13.28 -4.23
CA VAL A 133 10.05 14.46 -4.83
C VAL A 133 9.63 14.56 -6.29
N LYS A 134 9.90 15.69 -6.96
CA LYS A 134 9.83 15.71 -8.43
C LYS A 134 10.97 14.88 -9.04
N ASN A 135 10.80 14.49 -10.29
CA ASN A 135 11.82 13.82 -11.10
C ASN A 135 13.09 14.66 -11.37
N ASP A 136 13.01 15.99 -11.21
CA ASP A 136 14.15 16.91 -11.22
C ASP A 136 14.73 17.17 -9.81
N PHE A 137 14.26 16.42 -8.80
CA PHE A 137 14.61 16.57 -7.39
C PHE A 137 14.25 17.92 -6.76
N THR A 138 13.37 18.71 -7.41
CA THR A 138 12.81 19.93 -6.83
C THR A 138 11.45 19.68 -6.18
N ALA A 139 10.89 20.72 -5.57
CA ALA A 139 9.78 20.65 -4.63
C ALA A 139 8.42 20.25 -5.20
N ASN A 140 7.64 19.47 -4.44
CA ASN A 140 6.28 19.08 -4.79
C ASN A 140 5.20 19.58 -3.81
N ILE A 141 5.56 20.17 -2.66
CA ILE A 141 4.60 20.70 -1.68
C ILE A 141 4.17 22.11 -2.09
N VAL A 142 3.01 22.21 -2.76
CA VAL A 142 2.38 23.48 -3.16
C VAL A 142 0.90 23.44 -2.78
N THR A 143 0.34 24.55 -2.29
CA THR A 143 -1.10 24.65 -2.00
C THR A 143 -1.93 24.31 -3.23
N GLY A 144 -2.88 23.39 -3.08
CA GLY A 144 -3.71 22.86 -4.17
C GLY A 144 -3.10 21.67 -4.93
N ALA A 145 -1.87 21.27 -4.61
CA ALA A 145 -1.24 20.11 -5.24
C ALA A 145 -1.92 18.80 -4.81
N ARG A 146 -2.21 17.93 -5.78
CA ARG A 146 -2.57 16.52 -5.54
C ARG A 146 -1.45 15.61 -5.97
N ILE A 147 -0.77 15.05 -5.00
CA ILE A 147 0.46 14.25 -5.12
C ILE A 147 0.06 12.79 -4.97
N THR A 148 0.39 11.99 -5.97
CA THR A 148 0.21 10.54 -5.91
C THR A 148 1.54 9.86 -6.17
N ALA A 149 1.81 8.78 -5.46
CA ALA A 149 2.99 7.96 -5.71
C ALA A 149 2.74 6.50 -5.34
N SER A 150 3.47 5.61 -6.01
CA SER A 150 3.46 4.19 -5.69
C SER A 150 4.86 3.59 -5.79
N ILE A 151 5.15 2.60 -4.94
CA ILE A 151 6.46 1.96 -4.84
C ILE A 151 6.27 0.47 -4.48
N LEU A 152 7.19 -0.37 -4.94
CA LEU A 152 7.37 -1.74 -4.47
C LEU A 152 8.72 -1.82 -3.76
N PHE A 153 8.74 -2.25 -2.51
CA PHE A 153 9.97 -2.33 -1.73
C PHE A 153 10.02 -3.61 -0.89
N GLU A 154 11.24 -4.04 -0.56
CA GLU A 154 11.43 -5.17 0.36
C GLU A 154 11.30 -4.74 1.82
N VAL A 155 10.57 -5.53 2.60
CA VAL A 155 10.29 -5.30 4.02
C VAL A 155 11.36 -5.94 4.89
N ALA A 156 11.84 -5.19 5.88
CA ALA A 156 12.81 -5.62 6.88
C ALA A 156 12.23 -6.66 7.86
#